data_AF-A0A972NBX6-F1
#
_entry.id   AF-A0A972NBX6-F1
#
_cell.length_a   1.000
_cell.length_b   1.000
_cell.length_c   1.000
_cell.angle_alpha   90.00
_cell.angle_beta   90.00
_cell.angle_gamma   90.00
#
_symmetry.space_group_name_H-M   'P 1'
#
loop_
_entity.id
_entity.type
_entity.pdbx_description
1 polymer ?
#
loop_
_entity_poly.entity_id
_entity_poly.type
_entity_poly.pdbx_seq_one_letter_code
_entity_poly.pdbx_strand_id
1 'polypeptide(L)'
;MNSADIERIPSSIGAINRLPEAEKREIYLRTVPPALLERFGLNPYLVDAQGRPLFTLRAPAGSSTVELAVYHRYGFPDPVLYAHLADSLSGHLHILLYIINDPDAPRFDVDRLPDGRPTKFGTQARNLEAERAALEAGLAPGQIRRGLRMLPHAIATFEQFVQSMGQRMYFAEPLYYHNAVLFERYGFGYQKGRAFMERIQRGFSPGGDLLPRLDGSTPFRRPEAANSIRLRSWAIHDGILGVPFTGVTMYKRVGQRSQVRTCPPDLPW
;
A
#
# COMPACT_ATOMS: atom_id res chain seq x y z
N MET A 1 -22.59 17.58 3.30
CA MET A 1 -22.58 16.81 4.55
C MET A 1 -22.08 17.74 5.64
N ASN A 2 -22.95 18.04 6.62
CA ASN A 2 -22.68 18.99 7.70
C ASN A 2 -21.49 18.53 8.55
N SER A 3 -20.65 19.48 8.98
CA SER A 3 -19.51 19.26 9.88
C SER A 3 -19.93 19.09 11.35
N ALA A 4 -21.03 18.38 11.58
CA ALA A 4 -21.55 18.12 12.93
C ALA A 4 -20.91 16.82 13.45
N ASP A 5 -20.14 16.96 14.53
CA ASP A 5 -19.65 15.95 15.45
C ASP A 5 -18.91 14.74 14.87
N ILE A 6 -17.77 15.01 14.21
CA ILE A 6 -16.71 13.99 14.18
C ILE A 6 -16.15 13.91 15.60
N GLU A 7 -16.42 12.80 16.29
CA GLU A 7 -15.81 12.50 17.58
C GLU A 7 -14.28 12.63 17.46
N ARG A 8 -13.71 13.57 18.21
CA ARG A 8 -12.28 13.81 18.17
C ARG A 8 -11.56 12.77 19.00
N ILE A 9 -10.72 11.99 18.33
CA ILE A 9 -9.80 11.04 18.93
C ILE A 9 -8.43 11.71 19.15
N PRO A 10 -7.48 11.09 19.89
CA PRO A 10 -6.15 11.65 20.03
C PRO A 10 -5.47 11.91 18.68
N SER A 11 -4.66 12.96 18.62
CA SER A 11 -4.12 13.49 17.35
C SER A 11 -2.88 12.76 16.82
N SER A 12 -2.41 11.70 17.49
CA SER A 12 -1.25 10.90 17.08
C SER A 12 -1.40 9.42 17.43
N ILE A 13 -0.71 8.56 16.67
CA ILE A 13 -0.65 7.11 16.94
C ILE A 13 -0.08 6.84 18.33
N GLY A 14 0.98 7.55 18.73
CA GLY A 14 1.56 7.41 20.06
C GLY A 14 0.59 7.74 21.20
N ALA A 15 -0.33 8.69 20.98
CA ALA A 15 -1.36 9.02 21.96
C ALA A 15 -2.47 7.95 21.99
N ILE A 16 -2.97 7.51 20.83
CA ILE A 16 -3.96 6.42 20.74
C ILE A 16 -3.41 5.14 21.38
N ASN A 17 -2.15 4.82 21.14
CA ASN A 17 -1.50 3.61 21.66
C ASN A 17 -1.43 3.56 23.20
N ARG A 18 -1.49 4.72 23.88
CA ARG A 18 -1.53 4.81 25.35
C ARG A 18 -2.92 4.58 25.95
N LEU A 19 -3.98 4.55 25.14
CA LEU A 19 -5.33 4.28 25.63
C LEU A 19 -5.50 2.80 26.06
N PRO A 20 -6.50 2.51 26.90
CA PRO A 20 -6.92 1.14 27.20
C PRO A 20 -7.19 0.30 25.94
N GLU A 21 -7.01 -1.02 26.04
CA GLU A 21 -7.09 -1.94 24.89
C GLU A 21 -8.44 -1.92 24.16
N ALA A 22 -9.54 -1.71 24.88
CA ALA A 22 -10.87 -1.60 24.27
C ALA A 22 -11.00 -0.32 23.43
N GLU A 23 -10.61 0.83 23.98
CA GLU A 23 -10.69 2.14 23.33
C GLU A 23 -9.79 2.22 22.10
N LYS A 24 -8.53 1.78 22.22
CA LYS A 24 -7.61 1.78 21.08
C LYS A 24 -8.09 0.86 19.96
N ARG A 25 -8.68 -0.29 20.28
CA ARG A 25 -9.23 -1.23 19.30
C ARG A 25 -10.37 -0.57 18.54
N GLU A 26 -11.31 0.05 19.25
CA GLU A 26 -12.43 0.75 18.64
C GLU A 26 -11.96 1.86 17.69
N ILE A 27 -10.97 2.65 18.10
CA ILE A 27 -10.40 3.71 17.27
C ILE A 27 -9.74 3.14 16.01
N TYR A 28 -8.90 2.10 16.14
CA TYR A 28 -8.20 1.54 14.98
C TYR A 28 -9.12 0.80 14.02
N LEU A 29 -10.25 0.24 14.49
CA LEU A 29 -11.26 -0.34 13.60
C LEU A 29 -11.85 0.68 12.62
N ARG A 30 -11.83 1.98 12.94
CA ARG A 30 -12.26 3.06 12.02
C ARG A 30 -11.37 3.16 10.77
N THR A 31 -10.21 2.51 10.74
CA THR A 31 -9.35 2.41 9.55
C THR A 31 -9.75 1.28 8.59
N VAL A 32 -10.66 0.39 9.02
CA VAL A 32 -11.13 -0.75 8.23
C VAL A 32 -12.30 -0.29 7.35
N PRO A 33 -12.23 -0.43 6.01
CA PRO A 33 -13.29 0.02 5.12
C PRO A 33 -14.60 -0.76 5.36
N PRO A 34 -15.76 -0.08 5.54
CA PRO A 34 -17.03 -0.77 5.70
C PRO A 34 -17.37 -1.72 4.53
N ALA A 35 -17.00 -1.34 3.30
CA ALA A 35 -17.15 -2.17 2.10
C ALA A 35 -16.38 -3.50 2.17
N LEU A 36 -15.29 -3.56 2.97
CA LEU A 36 -14.57 -4.81 3.22
C LEU A 36 -15.36 -5.72 4.15
N LEU A 37 -15.98 -5.14 5.19
CA LEU A 37 -16.83 -5.89 6.13
C LEU A 37 -18.03 -6.48 5.40
N GLU A 38 -18.72 -5.64 4.61
CA GLU A 38 -19.87 -6.05 3.81
C GLU A 38 -19.53 -7.18 2.84
N ARG A 39 -18.44 -7.04 2.08
CA ARG A 39 -18.02 -8.04 1.09
C ARG A 39 -17.82 -9.43 1.66
N PHE A 40 -17.32 -9.54 2.89
CA PHE A 40 -17.03 -10.81 3.54
C PHE A 40 -18.04 -11.20 4.62
N GLY A 41 -19.13 -10.44 4.79
CA GLY A 41 -20.13 -10.69 5.82
C GLY A 41 -19.56 -10.63 7.25
N LEU A 42 -18.55 -9.78 7.46
CA LEU A 42 -17.88 -9.65 8.75
C LEU A 42 -18.70 -8.78 9.69
N ASN A 43 -18.89 -9.23 10.93
CA ASN A 43 -19.50 -8.40 11.96
C ASN A 43 -18.56 -7.28 12.42
N PRO A 44 -19.08 -6.19 13.02
CA PRO A 44 -18.27 -5.04 13.46
C PRO A 44 -17.23 -5.37 14.54
N TYR A 45 -17.41 -6.48 15.27
CA TYR A 45 -16.47 -6.90 16.32
C TYR A 45 -15.27 -7.68 15.76
N LEU A 46 -15.33 -8.08 14.48
CA LEU A 46 -14.33 -8.90 13.79
C LEU A 46 -13.98 -10.15 14.58
N VAL A 47 -15.02 -10.92 14.89
CA VAL A 47 -14.94 -12.28 15.44
C VAL A 47 -15.73 -13.23 14.56
N ASP A 48 -15.41 -14.52 14.54
CA ASP A 48 -16.26 -15.50 13.85
C ASP A 48 -17.40 -16.04 14.74
N ALA A 49 -18.19 -16.97 14.20
CA ALA A 49 -19.32 -17.57 14.91
C ALA A 49 -18.94 -18.36 16.19
N GLN A 50 -17.66 -18.67 16.38
CA GLN A 50 -17.13 -19.31 17.59
C GLN A 50 -16.44 -18.30 18.52
N GLY A 51 -16.53 -17.00 18.24
CA GLY A 51 -15.87 -15.96 19.01
C GLY A 51 -14.37 -15.86 18.78
N ARG A 52 -13.81 -16.52 17.76
CA ARG A 52 -12.37 -16.46 17.47
C ARG A 52 -12.04 -15.14 16.74
N PRO A 53 -10.91 -14.50 17.03
CA PRO A 53 -10.61 -13.17 16.51
C PRO A 53 -10.27 -13.21 15.00
N LEU A 54 -10.84 -12.27 14.26
CA LEU A 54 -10.56 -11.98 12.85
C LEU A 54 -9.81 -10.65 12.68
N PHE A 55 -9.47 -9.98 13.78
CA PHE A 55 -8.70 -8.74 13.80
C PHE A 55 -7.53 -8.87 14.76
N THR A 56 -6.33 -8.58 14.26
CA THR A 56 -5.11 -8.50 15.06
C THR A 56 -4.66 -7.05 15.12
N LEU A 57 -4.29 -6.59 16.32
CA LEU A 57 -3.77 -5.26 16.57
C LEU A 57 -2.44 -5.37 17.32
N ARG A 58 -1.41 -4.72 16.80
CA ARG A 58 -0.11 -4.56 17.47
C ARG A 58 0.14 -3.07 17.65
N ALA A 59 -0.19 -2.59 18.85
CA ALA A 59 -0.18 -1.18 19.21
C ALA A 59 0.49 -1.00 20.59
N PRO A 60 1.81 -1.25 20.75
CA PRO A 60 2.45 -1.17 22.06
C PRO A 60 2.30 0.22 22.68
N ALA A 61 2.04 0.30 23.99
CA ALA A 61 1.81 1.57 24.67
C ALA A 61 2.98 2.55 24.48
N GLY A 62 2.68 3.78 24.04
CA GLY A 62 3.69 4.81 23.77
C GLY A 62 4.48 4.65 22.47
N SER A 63 4.33 3.54 21.74
CA SER A 63 4.91 3.37 20.40
C SER A 63 4.30 4.38 19.43
N SER A 64 5.11 4.96 18.54
CA SER A 64 4.63 5.81 17.44
C SER A 64 4.16 5.01 16.23
N THR A 65 4.07 3.69 16.32
CA THR A 65 3.65 2.82 15.21
C THR A 65 2.59 1.82 15.65
N VAL A 66 1.75 1.42 14.69
CA VAL A 66 0.71 0.41 14.85
C VAL A 66 0.68 -0.48 13.60
N GLU A 67 0.56 -1.79 13.82
CA GLU A 67 0.20 -2.75 12.77
C GLU A 67 -1.19 -3.32 13.08
N LEU A 68 -2.02 -3.44 12.05
CA LEU A 68 -3.33 -4.07 12.15
C LEU A 68 -3.57 -4.99 10.96
N ALA A 69 -4.34 -6.06 11.20
CA ALA A 69 -4.70 -7.00 10.15
C ALA A 69 -6.11 -7.52 10.35
N VAL A 70 -6.86 -7.63 9.25
CA VAL A 70 -8.21 -8.18 9.19
C VAL A 70 -8.19 -9.45 8.34
N TYR A 71 -8.85 -10.50 8.82
CA TYR A 71 -9.00 -11.79 8.16
C TYR A 71 -10.48 -12.03 7.84
N HIS A 72 -10.77 -12.66 6.69
CA HIS A 72 -12.15 -13.03 6.36
C HIS A 72 -12.60 -14.31 7.09
N ARG A 73 -11.66 -15.13 7.56
CA ARG A 73 -11.91 -16.34 8.35
C ARG A 73 -10.73 -16.65 9.27
N TYR A 74 -11.01 -17.30 10.39
CA TYR A 74 -9.99 -17.69 11.35
C TYR A 74 -9.00 -18.69 10.75
N GLY A 75 -7.71 -18.53 11.06
CA GLY A 75 -6.64 -19.41 10.60
C GLY A 75 -6.24 -19.25 9.13
N PHE A 76 -6.83 -18.30 8.38
CA PHE A 76 -6.37 -18.02 7.03
C PHE A 76 -4.99 -17.35 7.04
N PRO A 77 -4.04 -17.75 6.16
CA PRO A 77 -2.64 -17.35 6.28
C PRO A 77 -2.40 -15.86 6.04
N ASP A 78 -3.09 -15.26 5.07
CA ASP A 78 -2.85 -13.88 4.65
C ASP A 78 -4.05 -12.97 4.98
N PRO A 79 -3.84 -11.82 5.61
CA PRO A 79 -4.96 -10.93 5.89
C PRO A 79 -5.59 -10.39 4.58
N VAL A 80 -6.90 -10.17 4.61
CA VAL A 80 -7.61 -9.47 3.54
C VAL A 80 -7.36 -7.96 3.58
N LEU A 81 -6.98 -7.44 4.75
CA LEU A 81 -6.45 -6.09 4.92
C LEU A 81 -5.30 -6.12 5.92
N TYR A 82 -4.16 -5.53 5.55
CA TYR A 82 -3.07 -5.24 6.47
C TYR A 82 -2.70 -3.77 6.38
N ALA A 83 -2.50 -3.10 7.51
CA ALA A 83 -2.01 -1.73 7.55
C ALA A 83 -0.92 -1.58 8.60
N HIS A 84 0.14 -0.87 8.22
CA HIS A 84 1.22 -0.42 9.09
C HIS A 84 1.27 1.10 9.03
N LEU A 85 0.95 1.74 10.15
CA LEU A 85 0.88 3.18 10.28
C LEU A 85 1.91 3.66 11.31
N ALA A 86 2.37 4.89 11.14
CA ALA A 86 3.26 5.53 12.10
C ALA A 86 3.03 7.05 12.18
N ASP A 87 3.44 7.66 13.29
CA ASP A 87 3.65 9.10 13.35
C ASP A 87 5.01 9.44 12.70
N SER A 88 5.06 10.51 11.91
CA SER A 88 6.31 11.14 11.48
C SER A 88 6.95 11.91 12.63
N LEU A 89 8.22 12.31 12.46
CA LEU A 89 8.90 13.21 13.41
C LEU A 89 8.17 14.54 13.60
N SER A 90 7.41 14.98 12.59
CA SER A 90 6.57 16.19 12.64
C SER A 90 5.15 15.95 13.15
N GLY A 91 4.84 14.73 13.62
CA GLY A 91 3.54 14.37 14.19
C GLY A 91 2.43 14.14 13.16
N HIS A 92 2.77 13.99 11.88
CA HIS A 92 1.79 13.64 10.84
C HIS A 92 1.67 12.13 10.69
N LEU A 93 0.47 11.66 10.37
CA LEU A 93 0.25 10.25 10.08
C LEU A 93 0.97 9.84 8.78
N HIS A 94 1.64 8.69 8.84
CA HIS A 94 2.37 8.08 7.74
C HIS A 94 1.88 6.65 7.53
N ILE A 95 1.45 6.33 6.31
CA ILE A 95 1.20 4.96 5.84
C ILE A 95 2.53 4.35 5.41
N LEU A 96 3.04 3.39 6.19
CA LEU A 96 4.24 2.62 5.84
C LEU A 96 3.91 1.46 4.92
N LEU A 97 2.78 0.80 5.16
CA LEU A 97 2.29 -0.28 4.32
C LEU A 97 0.77 -0.38 4.41
N TYR A 98 0.11 -0.59 3.28
CA TYR A 98 -1.33 -0.84 3.23
C TYR A 98 -1.63 -1.83 2.11
N ILE A 99 -2.17 -2.99 2.49
CA ILE A 99 -2.40 -4.12 1.59
C ILE A 99 -3.86 -4.52 1.69
N ILE A 100 -4.50 -4.75 0.54
CA ILE A 100 -5.82 -5.37 0.46
C ILE A 100 -5.71 -6.55 -0.52
N ASN A 101 -5.98 -7.75 -0.02
CA ASN A 101 -5.85 -8.99 -0.78
C ASN A 101 -7.21 -9.61 -1.08
N ASP A 102 -7.32 -10.19 -2.28
CA ASP A 102 -8.37 -11.13 -2.63
C ASP A 102 -7.98 -12.53 -2.11
N PRO A 103 -8.66 -13.07 -1.08
CA PRO A 103 -8.30 -14.35 -0.50
C PRO A 103 -8.57 -15.52 -1.45
N ASP A 104 -9.43 -15.35 -2.44
CA ASP A 104 -9.79 -16.39 -3.42
C ASP A 104 -8.80 -16.43 -4.60
N ALA A 105 -7.98 -15.39 -4.77
CA ALA A 105 -6.95 -15.34 -5.81
C ALA A 105 -5.77 -16.26 -5.46
N PRO A 106 -5.08 -16.85 -6.46
CA PRO A 106 -3.85 -17.61 -6.23
C PRO A 106 -2.82 -16.81 -5.42
N ARG A 107 -2.07 -17.52 -4.58
CA ARG A 107 -0.99 -16.97 -3.75
C ARG A 107 0.36 -17.23 -4.39
N PHE A 108 1.22 -16.22 -4.43
CA PHE A 108 2.60 -16.31 -4.89
C PHE A 108 3.55 -15.92 -3.74
N ASP A 109 4.52 -16.78 -3.43
CA ASP A 109 5.51 -16.60 -2.37
C ASP A 109 6.58 -15.54 -2.67
N VAL A 110 6.19 -14.36 -3.14
CA VAL A 110 7.13 -13.24 -3.37
C VAL A 110 7.65 -12.64 -2.05
N ASP A 111 6.92 -12.86 -0.96
CA ASP A 111 7.25 -12.40 0.40
C ASP A 111 8.15 -13.40 1.16
N ARG A 112 8.38 -14.60 0.63
CA ARG A 112 9.13 -15.69 1.29
C ARG A 112 10.10 -16.39 0.36
N LEU A 113 11.25 -16.77 0.90
CA LEU A 113 12.18 -17.71 0.25
C LEU A 113 11.66 -19.15 0.38
N PRO A 114 12.17 -20.11 -0.41
CA PRO A 114 11.78 -21.53 -0.30
C PRO A 114 11.99 -22.14 1.10
N ASP A 115 12.92 -21.59 1.89
CA ASP A 115 13.16 -21.98 3.29
C ASP A 115 12.25 -21.27 4.31
N GLY A 116 11.28 -20.47 3.83
CA GLY A 116 10.30 -19.75 4.63
C GLY A 116 10.77 -18.39 5.18
N ARG A 117 12.06 -18.03 5.02
CA ARG A 117 12.57 -16.71 5.44
C ARG A 117 11.89 -15.57 4.67
N PRO A 118 11.59 -14.43 5.32
CA PRO A 118 10.95 -13.31 4.64
C PRO A 118 11.90 -12.63 3.64
N THR A 119 11.40 -12.23 2.48
CA THR A 119 12.15 -11.44 1.48
C THR A 119 12.24 -9.95 1.84
N LYS A 120 11.48 -9.53 2.86
CA LYS A 120 11.24 -8.12 3.23
C LYS A 120 10.77 -7.31 2.02
N PHE A 121 9.71 -7.79 1.37
CA PHE A 121 9.12 -7.14 0.19
C PHE A 121 10.13 -7.00 -0.97
N GLY A 122 10.99 -7.99 -1.14
CA GLY A 122 12.00 -7.98 -2.22
C GLY A 122 13.19 -7.04 -1.98
N THR A 123 13.28 -6.37 -0.82
CA THR A 123 14.36 -5.40 -0.52
C THR A 123 15.63 -6.06 0.02
N GLN A 124 15.51 -7.21 0.70
CA GLN A 124 16.67 -7.93 1.25
C GLN A 124 17.03 -9.18 0.43
N ALA A 125 16.02 -9.89 -0.07
CA ALA A 125 16.20 -11.07 -0.91
C ALA A 125 15.04 -11.14 -1.91
N ARG A 126 15.19 -11.91 -3.00
CA ARG A 126 14.13 -12.10 -4.00
C ARG A 126 13.87 -13.59 -4.20
N ASN A 127 12.60 -13.98 -4.21
CA ASN A 127 12.16 -15.28 -4.69
C ASN A 127 11.83 -15.15 -6.18
N LEU A 128 12.84 -15.29 -7.04
CA LEU A 128 12.72 -15.03 -8.48
C LEU A 128 11.72 -15.95 -9.19
N GLU A 129 11.60 -17.20 -8.73
CA GLU A 129 10.63 -18.15 -9.28
C GLU A 129 9.19 -17.69 -8.98
N ALA A 130 8.90 -17.34 -7.73
CA ALA A 130 7.60 -16.81 -7.34
C ALA A 130 7.30 -15.46 -8.02
N GLU A 131 8.28 -14.58 -8.15
CA GLU A 131 8.13 -13.29 -8.84
C GLU A 131 7.81 -13.48 -10.33
N ARG A 132 8.44 -14.45 -11.00
CA ARG A 132 8.12 -14.80 -12.39
C ARG A 132 6.68 -15.31 -12.52
N ALA A 133 6.28 -16.23 -11.65
CA ALA A 133 4.92 -16.76 -11.64
C ALA A 133 3.87 -15.66 -11.36
N ALA A 134 4.16 -14.74 -10.43
CA ALA A 134 3.30 -13.60 -10.13
C ALA A 134 3.20 -12.63 -11.34
N LEU A 135 4.31 -12.32 -11.99
CA LEU A 135 4.35 -11.52 -13.22
C LEU A 135 3.44 -12.11 -14.30
N GLU A 136 3.56 -13.42 -14.55
CA GLU A 136 2.77 -14.17 -15.54
C GLU A 136 1.28 -14.18 -15.20
N ALA A 137 0.94 -14.26 -13.91
CA ALA A 137 -0.43 -14.17 -13.42
C ALA A 137 -1.01 -12.74 -13.39
N GLY A 138 -0.26 -11.73 -13.87
CA GLY A 138 -0.75 -10.36 -13.99
C GLY A 138 -0.55 -9.50 -12.74
N LEU A 139 0.21 -9.95 -11.74
CA LEU A 139 0.51 -9.19 -10.52
C LEU A 139 1.63 -8.17 -10.77
N ALA A 140 1.70 -7.17 -9.90
CA ALA A 140 2.78 -6.18 -9.79
C ALA A 140 3.81 -6.62 -8.73
N PRO A 141 5.01 -6.02 -8.69
CA PRO A 141 6.01 -6.32 -7.66
C PRO A 141 5.45 -6.24 -6.24
N GLY A 142 5.84 -7.20 -5.39
CA GLY A 142 5.43 -7.26 -3.98
C GLY A 142 3.99 -7.73 -3.72
N GLN A 143 3.17 -7.96 -4.75
CA GLN A 143 1.85 -8.54 -4.57
C GLN A 143 1.95 -10.06 -4.39
N ILE A 144 1.48 -10.57 -3.24
CA ILE A 144 1.35 -12.01 -2.98
C ILE A 144 0.04 -12.58 -3.52
N ARG A 145 -0.97 -11.73 -3.69
CA ARG A 145 -2.31 -12.04 -4.20
C ARG A 145 -2.81 -10.84 -5.00
N ARG A 146 -3.79 -11.07 -5.87
CA ARG A 146 -4.51 -9.96 -6.52
C ARG A 146 -5.24 -9.14 -5.45
N GLY A 147 -5.38 -7.83 -5.67
CA GLY A 147 -6.15 -6.98 -4.77
C GLY A 147 -7.64 -6.90 -5.12
N LEU A 148 -8.47 -6.54 -4.13
CA LEU A 148 -9.94 -6.44 -4.26
C LEU A 148 -10.45 -5.21 -5.03
N ARG A 149 -9.57 -4.38 -5.59
CA ARG A 149 -9.88 -3.07 -6.22
C ARG A 149 -10.61 -2.09 -5.29
N MET A 150 -10.31 -2.14 -3.99
CA MET A 150 -10.97 -1.34 -2.94
C MET A 150 -10.25 -0.03 -2.56
N LEU A 151 -9.22 0.38 -3.30
CA LEU A 151 -8.44 1.57 -2.96
C LEU A 151 -9.28 2.87 -2.79
N PRO A 152 -10.32 3.15 -3.60
CA PRO A 152 -11.18 4.32 -3.36
C PRO A 152 -11.87 4.29 -1.99
N HIS A 153 -12.38 3.13 -1.59
CA HIS A 153 -13.03 2.94 -0.28
C HIS A 153 -12.02 3.06 0.85
N ALA A 154 -10.83 2.46 0.69
CA ALA A 154 -9.74 2.56 1.65
C ALA A 154 -9.30 4.01 1.89
N ILE A 155 -9.14 4.80 0.83
CA ILE A 155 -8.77 6.21 0.93
C ILE A 155 -9.87 7.01 1.63
N ALA A 156 -11.15 6.80 1.29
CA ALA A 156 -12.26 7.50 1.93
C ALA A 156 -12.33 7.21 3.43
N THR A 157 -12.24 5.93 3.82
CA THR A 157 -12.20 5.51 5.23
C THR A 157 -10.98 6.09 5.96
N PHE A 158 -9.81 6.06 5.33
CA PHE A 158 -8.60 6.61 5.93
C PHE A 158 -8.66 8.13 6.08
N GLU A 159 -9.24 8.86 5.13
CA GLU A 159 -9.43 10.31 5.26
C GLU A 159 -10.38 10.67 6.40
N GLN A 160 -11.44 9.90 6.64
CA GLN A 160 -12.31 10.07 7.81
C GLN A 160 -11.54 9.83 9.13
N PHE A 161 -10.71 8.79 9.17
CA PHE A 161 -9.85 8.52 10.32
C PHE A 161 -8.89 9.69 10.59
N VAL A 162 -8.19 10.19 9.56
CA VAL A 162 -7.30 11.35 9.66
C VAL A 162 -8.05 12.61 10.13
N GLN A 163 -9.27 12.85 9.64
CA GLN A 163 -10.12 13.94 10.10
C GLN A 163 -10.47 13.82 11.59
N SER A 164 -10.78 12.61 12.07
CA SER A 164 -11.09 12.37 13.48
C SER A 164 -9.92 12.64 14.42
N MET A 165 -8.68 12.49 13.93
CA MET A 165 -7.44 12.88 14.63
C MET A 165 -7.19 14.40 14.59
N GLY A 166 -8.06 15.18 13.93
CA GLY A 166 -7.86 16.61 13.72
C GLY A 166 -6.77 16.95 12.69
N GLN A 167 -6.27 15.95 11.96
CA GLN A 167 -5.24 16.15 10.93
C GLN A 167 -5.89 16.49 9.58
N ARG A 168 -5.17 17.24 8.74
CA ARG A 168 -5.64 17.69 7.41
C ARG A 168 -4.89 17.05 6.24
N MET A 169 -3.83 16.31 6.55
CA MET A 169 -3.00 15.62 5.57
C MET A 169 -2.26 14.46 6.22
N TYR A 170 -1.86 13.50 5.38
CA TYR A 170 -1.08 12.33 5.77
C TYR A 170 -0.10 11.98 4.64
N PHE A 171 0.88 11.13 4.96
CA PHE A 171 1.96 10.74 4.07
C PHE A 171 1.91 9.26 3.72
N ALA A 172 2.53 8.90 2.60
CA ALA A 172 2.75 7.53 2.20
C ALA A 172 4.09 7.40 1.48
N GLU A 173 4.78 6.29 1.73
CA GLU A 173 6.00 5.90 1.03
C GLU A 173 5.70 4.74 0.07
N PRO A 174 5.57 5.01 -1.24
CA PRO A 174 5.37 3.95 -2.21
C PRO A 174 6.63 3.10 -2.34
N LEU A 175 6.58 1.86 -1.89
CA LEU A 175 7.70 0.92 -1.99
C LEU A 175 8.09 0.59 -3.45
N TYR A 176 7.13 0.70 -4.37
CA TYR A 176 7.32 0.38 -5.79
C TYR A 176 6.81 1.50 -6.69
N TYR A 177 7.39 1.59 -7.89
CA TYR A 177 7.03 2.59 -8.91
C TYR A 177 5.51 2.63 -9.21
N HIS A 178 4.88 1.47 -9.40
CA HIS A 178 3.44 1.42 -9.69
C HIS A 178 2.57 2.00 -8.55
N ASN A 179 3.01 1.90 -7.29
CA ASN A 179 2.30 2.49 -6.16
C ASN A 179 2.38 4.01 -6.18
N ALA A 180 3.52 4.60 -6.55
CA ALA A 180 3.65 6.04 -6.71
C ALA A 180 2.70 6.56 -7.82
N VAL A 181 2.67 5.89 -8.97
CA VAL A 181 1.75 6.23 -10.07
C VAL A 181 0.29 6.04 -9.65
N LEU A 182 -0.03 4.99 -8.91
CA LEU A 182 -1.37 4.75 -8.39
C LEU A 182 -1.78 5.89 -7.44
N PHE A 183 -0.92 6.29 -6.51
CA PHE A 183 -1.19 7.40 -5.59
C PHE A 183 -1.40 8.73 -6.33
N GLU A 184 -0.64 9.03 -7.39
CA GLU A 184 -0.92 10.20 -8.25
C GLU A 184 -2.36 10.18 -8.79
N ARG A 185 -2.80 9.03 -9.31
CA ARG A 185 -4.16 8.85 -9.85
C ARG A 185 -5.22 9.10 -8.78
N TYR A 186 -4.92 8.80 -7.51
CA TYR A 186 -5.77 9.07 -6.36
C TYR A 186 -5.57 10.46 -5.72
N GLY A 187 -4.81 11.34 -6.37
CA GLY A 187 -4.67 12.74 -5.99
C GLY A 187 -3.64 12.99 -4.89
N PHE A 188 -2.67 12.11 -4.71
CA PHE A 188 -1.50 12.38 -3.88
C PHE A 188 -0.54 13.32 -4.61
N GLY A 189 0.09 14.22 -3.85
CA GLY A 189 1.22 15.03 -4.28
C GLY A 189 2.55 14.45 -3.79
N TYR A 190 3.66 15.05 -4.21
CA TYR A 190 4.99 14.67 -3.75
C TYR A 190 5.50 15.64 -2.69
N GLN A 191 5.96 15.10 -1.56
CA GLN A 191 6.88 15.81 -0.67
C GLN A 191 8.31 15.71 -1.22
N LYS A 192 8.70 14.53 -1.70
CA LYS A 192 10.01 14.24 -2.29
C LYS A 192 9.86 13.20 -3.40
N GLY A 193 10.72 13.27 -4.42
CA GLY A 193 10.83 12.23 -5.45
C GLY A 193 10.12 12.55 -6.77
N ARG A 194 9.44 13.69 -6.91
CA ARG A 194 8.78 14.09 -8.18
C ARG A 194 9.74 14.09 -9.38
N ALA A 195 10.87 14.78 -9.26
CA ALA A 195 11.87 14.86 -10.33
C ALA A 195 12.44 13.48 -10.71
N PHE A 196 12.55 12.56 -9.74
CA PHE A 196 12.97 11.18 -9.98
C PHE A 196 11.92 10.41 -10.78
N MET A 197 10.64 10.54 -10.44
CA MET A 197 9.53 9.96 -11.19
C MET A 197 9.44 10.50 -12.62
N GLU A 198 9.61 11.82 -12.81
CA GLU A 198 9.67 12.45 -14.13
C GLU A 198 10.89 11.97 -14.95
N ARG A 199 12.03 11.74 -14.29
CA ARG A 199 13.23 11.15 -14.93
C ARG A 199 12.96 9.71 -15.37
N ILE A 200 12.28 8.90 -14.57
CA ILE A 200 11.90 7.54 -14.95
C ILE A 200 11.02 7.59 -16.19
N GLN A 201 10.01 8.46 -16.21
CA GLN A 201 9.16 8.65 -17.39
C GLN A 201 9.97 9.04 -18.63
N ARG A 202 10.87 10.03 -18.54
CA ARG A 202 11.75 10.40 -19.67
C ARG A 202 12.61 9.23 -20.15
N GLY A 203 13.07 8.38 -19.23
CA GLY A 203 13.88 7.20 -19.57
C GLY A 203 13.12 6.17 -20.40
N PHE A 204 11.81 6.03 -20.20
CA PHE A 204 10.95 5.12 -20.99
C PHE A 204 10.32 5.78 -22.22
N SER A 205 10.46 7.10 -22.40
CA SER A 205 9.97 7.82 -23.59
C SER A 205 10.85 7.54 -24.82
N PRO A 206 10.40 7.86 -26.05
CA PRO A 206 11.24 7.80 -27.25
C PRO A 206 12.54 8.58 -27.07
N GLY A 207 13.69 7.94 -27.39
CA GLY A 207 15.03 8.51 -27.17
C GLY A 207 15.53 8.46 -25.71
N GLY A 208 14.73 7.92 -24.78
CA GLY A 208 15.12 7.71 -23.39
C GLY A 208 16.11 6.56 -23.22
N ASP A 209 16.90 6.61 -22.14
CA ASP A 209 17.99 5.67 -21.84
C ASP A 209 17.52 4.34 -21.22
N LEU A 210 16.29 4.23 -20.73
CA LEU A 210 15.74 2.97 -20.21
C LEU A 210 15.08 2.13 -21.31
N LEU A 211 14.62 2.76 -22.38
CA LEU A 211 13.93 2.07 -23.46
C LEU A 211 14.82 1.00 -24.15
N PRO A 212 16.09 1.27 -24.51
CA PRO A 212 16.99 0.25 -25.06
C PRO A 212 17.34 -0.87 -24.09
N ARG A 213 17.15 -0.66 -22.78
CA ARG A 213 17.41 -1.66 -21.73
C ARG A 213 16.26 -2.63 -21.52
N LEU A 214 15.13 -2.43 -22.21
CA LEU A 214 14.04 -3.40 -22.32
C LEU A 214 14.37 -4.41 -23.43
N ASP A 215 15.46 -5.13 -23.24
CA ASP A 215 16.10 -6.03 -24.21
C ASP A 215 15.64 -7.50 -24.10
N GLY A 216 14.75 -7.81 -23.16
CA GLY A 216 14.31 -9.18 -22.88
C GLY A 216 15.35 -10.06 -22.20
N SER A 217 16.46 -9.49 -21.69
CA SER A 217 17.52 -10.24 -20.97
C SER A 217 17.01 -10.97 -19.72
N THR A 218 15.91 -10.50 -19.13
CA THR A 218 15.19 -11.16 -18.05
C THR A 218 13.68 -11.18 -18.36
N PRO A 219 12.90 -12.07 -17.74
CA PRO A 219 11.44 -12.05 -17.86
C PRO A 219 10.81 -10.69 -17.50
N PHE A 220 11.52 -9.86 -16.72
CA PHE A 220 11.07 -8.56 -16.22
C PHE A 220 11.42 -7.38 -17.14
N ARG A 221 12.26 -7.58 -18.18
CA ARG A 221 12.77 -6.52 -19.08
C ARG A 221 12.23 -6.62 -20.51
N ARG A 222 11.02 -7.11 -20.68
CA ARG A 222 10.45 -7.27 -22.02
C ARG A 222 10.12 -5.90 -22.66
N PRO A 223 10.23 -5.75 -24.00
CA PRO A 223 9.94 -4.49 -24.70
C PRO A 223 8.55 -3.91 -24.40
N GLU A 224 7.54 -4.76 -24.16
CA GLU A 224 6.17 -4.35 -23.84
C GLU A 224 6.09 -3.52 -22.55
N ALA A 225 7.10 -3.61 -21.68
CA ALA A 225 7.18 -2.77 -20.50
C ALA A 225 7.21 -1.27 -20.84
N ALA A 226 7.64 -0.87 -22.02
CA ALA A 226 7.55 0.52 -22.46
C ALA A 226 6.10 1.05 -22.37
N ASN A 227 5.10 0.16 -22.52
CA ASN A 227 3.69 0.51 -22.65
C ASN A 227 2.82 0.03 -21.48
N SER A 228 3.37 -0.31 -20.31
CA SER A 228 2.57 -0.72 -19.14
C SER A 228 3.20 -0.28 -17.83
N ILE A 229 2.41 0.35 -16.94
CA ILE A 229 2.87 0.80 -15.62
C ILE A 229 3.37 -0.39 -14.78
N ARG A 230 2.61 -1.49 -14.78
CA ARG A 230 2.93 -2.72 -14.07
C ARG A 230 4.24 -3.32 -14.56
N LEU A 231 4.41 -3.43 -15.89
CA LEU A 231 5.62 -3.99 -16.47
C LEU A 231 6.84 -3.08 -16.29
N ARG A 232 6.69 -1.74 -16.36
CA ARG A 232 7.76 -0.81 -15.95
C ARG A 232 8.16 -1.03 -14.50
N SER A 233 7.19 -1.23 -13.62
CA SER A 233 7.48 -1.49 -12.21
C SER A 233 8.27 -2.78 -12.01
N TRP A 234 8.00 -3.83 -12.79
CA TRP A 234 8.81 -5.05 -12.78
C TRP A 234 10.23 -4.82 -13.29
N ALA A 235 10.40 -4.10 -14.41
CA ALA A 235 11.72 -3.76 -14.92
C ALA A 235 12.53 -2.92 -13.90
N ILE A 236 11.88 -1.99 -13.20
CA ILE A 236 12.47 -1.19 -12.12
C ILE A 236 12.86 -2.05 -10.92
N HIS A 237 11.98 -2.97 -10.49
CA HIS A 237 12.28 -3.95 -9.45
C HIS A 237 13.45 -4.86 -9.83
N ASP A 238 13.60 -5.16 -11.12
CA ASP A 238 14.72 -5.89 -11.71
C ASP A 238 15.99 -5.05 -11.92
N GLY A 239 16.02 -3.82 -11.42
CA GLY A 239 17.21 -2.99 -11.41
C GLY A 239 17.50 -2.27 -12.73
N ILE A 240 16.53 -2.11 -13.63
CA ILE A 240 16.73 -1.37 -14.89
C ILE A 240 17.16 0.09 -14.66
N LEU A 241 16.93 0.67 -13.48
CA LEU A 241 17.40 2.03 -13.18
C LEU A 241 18.91 2.09 -12.91
N GLY A 242 19.55 0.96 -12.61
CA GLY A 242 20.93 0.93 -12.10
C GLY A 242 21.08 1.43 -10.65
N VAL A 243 20.00 1.93 -10.05
CA VAL A 243 19.93 2.37 -8.65
C VAL A 243 18.61 1.90 -8.02
N PRO A 244 18.54 1.74 -6.68
CA PRO A 244 17.30 1.39 -6.01
C PRO A 244 16.19 2.43 -6.21
N PHE A 245 14.95 1.98 -6.40
CA PHE A 245 13.78 2.85 -6.36
C PHE A 245 13.50 3.26 -4.90
N THR A 246 14.03 4.41 -4.48
CA THR A 246 13.91 4.92 -3.10
C THR A 246 13.76 6.44 -3.11
N GLY A 247 13.49 7.01 -1.93
CA GLY A 247 13.45 8.47 -1.76
C GLY A 247 12.22 9.14 -2.37
N VAL A 248 11.13 8.40 -2.52
CA VAL A 248 9.82 8.91 -2.91
C VAL A 248 8.94 8.96 -1.68
N THR A 249 8.48 10.16 -1.33
CA THR A 249 7.53 10.37 -0.23
C THR A 249 6.40 11.24 -0.76
N MET A 250 5.18 10.74 -0.62
CA MET A 250 3.97 11.36 -1.13
C MET A 250 3.10 11.83 0.02
N TYR A 251 2.25 12.83 -0.24
CA TYR A 251 1.27 13.30 0.73
C TYR A 251 -0.11 13.39 0.09
N LYS A 252 -1.14 13.26 0.92
CA LYS A 252 -2.52 13.51 0.52
C LYS A 252 -3.15 14.49 1.49
N ARG A 253 -3.76 15.53 0.94
CA ARG A 253 -4.62 16.45 1.69
C ARG A 253 -6.02 15.87 1.70
N VAL A 254 -6.60 15.80 2.89
CA VAL A 254 -7.95 15.29 3.12
C VAL A 254 -8.94 16.07 2.25
N GLY A 255 -9.79 15.36 1.49
CA GLY A 255 -10.81 15.97 0.63
C GLY A 255 -10.28 16.75 -0.58
N GLN A 256 -8.96 16.79 -0.81
CA GLN A 256 -8.35 17.54 -1.92
C GLN A 256 -7.57 16.60 -2.85
N ARG A 257 -7.59 16.87 -4.15
CA ARG A 257 -6.81 16.10 -5.13
C ARG A 257 -5.67 16.94 -5.68
N SER A 258 -4.43 16.50 -5.48
CA SER A 258 -3.28 17.06 -6.19
C SER A 258 -3.39 16.72 -7.68
N GLN A 259 -3.04 17.68 -8.54
CA GLN A 259 -3.04 17.51 -10.00
C GLN A 259 -1.65 17.14 -10.53
N VAL A 260 -0.94 16.25 -9.83
CA VAL A 260 0.38 15.78 -10.25
C VAL A 260 0.23 14.56 -11.15
N ARG A 261 0.99 14.54 -12.25
CA ARG A 261 1.09 13.41 -13.18
C ARG A 261 2.52 13.32 -13.67
N THR A 262 3.22 12.26 -13.29
CA THR A 262 4.58 11.98 -13.80
C THR A 262 4.58 10.86 -14.83
N CYS A 263 3.48 10.12 -14.94
CA CYS A 263 3.23 9.11 -15.96
C CYS A 263 2.11 9.57 -16.93
N PRO A 264 2.16 9.24 -18.23
CA PRO A 264 1.10 9.52 -19.17
C PRO A 264 -0.24 8.95 -18.70
N PRO A 265 -1.35 9.70 -18.88
CA PRO A 265 -2.66 9.30 -18.38
C PRO A 265 -3.23 8.07 -19.11
N ASP A 266 -2.83 7.89 -20.37
CA ASP A 266 -3.22 6.84 -21.29
C ASP A 266 -2.36 5.58 -21.18
N LEU A 267 -1.25 5.62 -20.42
CA LEU A 267 -0.44 4.44 -20.20
C LEU A 267 -1.25 3.39 -19.41
N PRO A 268 -1.49 2.19 -19.99
CA PRO A 268 -2.30 1.18 -19.34
C PRO A 268 -1.58 0.60 -18.11
N TRP A 269 -2.36 -0.09 -17.29
CA TRP A 269 -1.87 -0.77 -16.09
C TRP A 269 -0.96 -1.93 -16.47
#